data_AF-A0AAW4I1A5-F1
#
_entry.id   AF-A0AAW4I1A5-F1
#
_cell.length_a   1.000
_cell.length_b   1.000
_cell.length_c   1.000
_cell.angle_alpha   90.00
_cell.angle_beta   90.00
_cell.angle_gamma   90.00
#
_symmetry.space_group_name_H-M   'P 1'
#
loop_
_entity.id
_entity.type
_entity.pdbx_description
1 polymer ?
#
loop_
_entity_poly.entity_id
_entity_poly.type
_entity_poly.pdbx_seq_one_letter_code
_entity_poly.pdbx_strand_id
1 'polypeptide(L)'
;MTAIVCNTLLGAVTEYTGHAFQSITPTHAGSSAGLFEFGGETDDGALIVADIRLPSTLRETTLKQAIDMVYVSAVGSGCLRFTVHGARHSWAYSFPLRPSGQTRCQVGRGIRENYLGFSLSNPAGQAFSLDRVEILNLASKTRRV
;
A
#
# COMPACT_ATOMS: atom_id res chain seq x y z
N MET A 1 12.39 11.14 19.19
CA MET A 1 11.96 12.33 18.42
C MET A 1 11.63 11.83 17.02
N THR A 2 10.48 12.21 16.46
CA THR A 2 10.11 11.85 15.08
C THR A 2 10.67 12.92 14.15
N ALA A 3 11.41 12.52 13.11
CA ALA A 3 11.84 13.47 12.08
C ALA A 3 10.77 13.50 10.98
N ILE A 4 10.34 14.70 10.59
CA ILE A 4 9.30 14.89 9.56
C ILE A 4 9.93 15.64 8.39
N VAL A 5 9.89 15.05 7.21
CA VAL A 5 10.36 15.65 5.95
C VAL A 5 9.13 15.99 5.11
N CYS A 6 8.97 17.27 4.78
CA CYS A 6 7.92 17.74 3.89
C CYS A 6 8.52 18.12 2.54
N ASN A 7 8.06 17.49 1.47
CA ASN A 7 8.30 17.93 0.11
C ASN A 7 7.40 19.13 -0.19
N THR A 8 7.98 20.33 -0.21
CA THR A 8 7.24 21.59 -0.39
C THR A 8 6.67 21.79 -1.79
N LEU A 9 7.09 21.00 -2.78
CA LEU A 9 6.55 21.06 -4.15
C LEU A 9 5.28 20.21 -4.29
N LEU A 10 5.25 19.03 -3.66
CA LEU A 10 4.16 18.06 -3.81
C LEU A 10 3.26 17.97 -2.57
N GLY A 11 3.65 18.61 -1.46
CA GLY A 11 2.98 18.48 -0.16
C GLY A 11 3.12 17.08 0.45
N ALA A 12 3.99 16.22 -0.09
CA ALA A 12 4.21 14.88 0.43
C ALA A 12 4.98 14.95 1.76
N VAL A 13 4.53 14.18 2.75
CA VAL A 13 5.13 14.14 4.09
C VAL A 13 5.65 12.73 4.37
N THR A 14 6.91 12.66 4.78
CA THR A 14 7.56 11.43 5.26
C THR A 14 7.88 11.61 6.73
N GLU A 15 7.49 10.62 7.55
CA GLU A 15 7.81 10.57 8.96
C GLU A 15 8.81 9.44 9.22
N TYR A 16 9.93 9.76 9.86
CA TYR A 16 10.94 8.80 10.28
C TYR A 16 10.80 8.55 11.77
N THR A 17 10.60 7.29 12.12
CA THR A 17 10.52 6.80 13.50
C THR A 17 11.64 5.79 13.74
N GLY A 18 11.79 5.27 14.97
CA GLY A 18 12.86 4.32 15.33
C GLY A 18 14.23 4.98 15.56
N HIS A 19 14.55 6.06 14.83
CA HIS A 19 15.81 6.78 14.94
C HIS A 19 15.59 8.27 15.26
N ALA A 20 16.46 8.84 16.10
CA ALA A 20 16.40 10.26 16.46
C ALA A 20 17.12 11.13 15.42
N PHE A 21 16.74 11.03 14.14
CA PHE A 21 17.35 11.83 13.08
C PHE A 21 17.05 13.32 13.26
N GLN A 22 18.06 14.18 13.05
CA GLN A 22 17.90 15.64 12.99
C GLN A 22 18.18 16.22 11.61
N SER A 23 18.83 15.46 10.73
CA SER A 23 19.18 15.89 9.37
C SER A 23 19.04 14.71 8.42
N ILE A 24 18.53 14.97 7.22
CA ILE A 24 18.25 13.96 6.21
C ILE A 24 18.70 14.49 4.84
N THR A 25 19.36 13.63 4.08
CA THR A 25 19.70 13.78 2.67
C THR A 25 19.11 12.59 1.90
N PRO A 26 19.15 12.56 0.55
CA PRO A 26 18.61 11.43 -0.20
C PRO A 26 19.23 10.07 0.14
N THR A 27 20.46 10.03 0.65
CA THR A 27 21.20 8.77 0.91
C THR A 27 21.64 8.59 2.35
N HIS A 28 21.53 9.62 3.21
CA HIS A 28 22.04 9.56 4.59
C HIS A 28 21.17 10.36 5.56
N ALA A 29 21.17 9.95 6.83
CA ALA A 29 20.59 10.69 7.94
C ALA A 29 21.61 10.90 9.07
N GLY A 30 21.58 12.08 9.71
CA GLY A 30 22.37 12.37 10.90
C GLY A 30 21.51 12.29 12.17
N SER A 31 22.04 11.64 13.21
CA SER A 31 21.52 11.66 14.57
C SER A 31 22.60 12.11 15.58
N SER A 32 22.28 12.25 16.87
CA SER A 32 23.31 12.42 17.91
C SER A 32 24.21 11.20 18.09
N ALA A 33 23.79 10.03 17.60
CA ALA A 33 24.55 8.78 17.63
C ALA A 33 25.51 8.63 16.43
N GLY A 34 25.38 9.46 15.38
CA GLY A 34 26.27 9.43 14.23
C GLY A 34 25.58 9.66 12.89
N LEU A 35 26.25 9.25 11.81
CA LEU A 35 25.75 9.29 10.44
C LEU A 35 25.28 7.89 10.02
N PHE A 36 24.10 7.82 9.42
CA PHE A 36 23.43 6.59 8.96
C PHE A 36 23.28 6.66 7.45
N GLU A 37 23.50 5.56 6.75
CA GLU A 37 23.23 5.42 5.32
C GLU A 37 21.83 4.83 5.11
N PHE A 38 21.08 5.35 4.14
CA PHE A 38 19.80 4.77 3.72
C PHE A 38 20.04 3.64 2.72
N GLY A 39 19.66 2.42 3.11
CA GLY A 39 19.77 1.23 2.29
C GLY A 39 19.56 -0.03 3.11
N GLY A 40 19.93 -1.16 2.52
CA GLY A 40 19.79 -2.48 3.14
C GLY A 40 18.36 -3.04 3.09
N GLU A 41 18.20 -4.22 3.68
CA GLU A 41 16.94 -5.00 3.65
C GLU A 41 16.16 -4.90 4.96
N THR A 42 16.73 -4.26 5.98
CA THR A 42 16.15 -4.15 7.34
C THR A 42 16.32 -2.75 7.90
N ASP A 43 15.37 -2.31 8.71
CA ASP A 43 15.48 -1.11 9.53
C ASP A 43 15.71 -1.52 10.99
N ASP A 44 16.95 -1.36 11.47
CA ASP A 44 17.38 -1.81 12.82
C ASP A 44 17.03 -3.28 13.13
N GLY A 45 17.23 -4.16 12.15
CA GLY A 45 16.90 -5.59 12.23
C GLY A 45 15.41 -5.94 12.04
N ALA A 46 14.53 -4.95 11.92
CA ALA A 46 13.14 -5.15 11.54
C ALA A 46 12.97 -5.19 10.01
N LEU A 47 11.94 -5.90 9.53
CA LEU A 47 11.62 -5.97 8.10
C LEU A 47 11.09 -4.63 7.59
N ILE A 48 11.54 -4.21 6.39
CA ILE A 48 11.05 -3.00 5.73
C ILE A 48 9.74 -3.33 5.00
N VAL A 49 8.61 -3.05 5.65
CA VAL A 49 7.26 -3.24 5.09
C VAL A 49 6.76 -1.94 4.46
N ALA A 50 6.52 -1.96 3.16
CA ALA A 50 5.77 -0.94 2.45
C ALA A 50 4.27 -1.20 2.57
N ASP A 51 3.49 -0.15 2.86
CA ASP A 51 2.04 -0.14 2.79
C ASP A 51 1.59 1.12 2.04
N ILE A 52 0.88 0.93 0.93
CA ILE A 52 0.25 2.00 0.17
C ILE A 52 -1.22 1.99 0.53
N ARG A 53 -1.70 3.06 1.17
CA ARG A 53 -3.11 3.20 1.55
C ARG A 53 -3.81 4.29 0.75
N LEU A 54 -4.87 3.92 0.05
CA LEU A 54 -5.78 4.83 -0.63
C LEU A 54 -7.00 5.12 0.24
N PRO A 55 -7.50 6.37 0.25
CA PRO A 55 -8.69 6.74 1.00
C PRO A 55 -9.93 6.01 0.47
N SER A 56 -10.89 5.77 1.36
CA SER A 56 -12.21 5.25 0.98
C SER A 56 -13.02 6.38 0.34
N THR A 57 -13.23 6.32 -0.97
CA THR A 57 -14.02 7.33 -1.69
C THR A 57 -15.42 6.82 -2.00
N LEU A 58 -16.40 7.72 -1.95
CA LEU A 58 -17.72 7.45 -2.48
C LEU A 58 -17.62 7.40 -4.01
N ARG A 59 -18.17 6.36 -4.62
CA ARG A 59 -18.25 6.28 -6.09
C ARG A 59 -19.40 7.16 -6.60
N GLU A 60 -19.31 7.60 -7.85
CA GLU A 60 -20.28 8.49 -8.52
C GLU A 60 -21.70 7.89 -8.71
N THR A 61 -21.98 6.72 -8.11
CA THR A 61 -23.24 6.00 -8.24
C THR A 61 -23.74 5.54 -6.88
N THR A 62 -25.06 5.40 -6.77
CA THR A 62 -25.74 4.87 -5.58
C THR A 62 -25.75 3.34 -5.52
N LEU A 63 -25.35 2.67 -6.60
CA LEU A 63 -25.32 1.20 -6.67
C LEU A 63 -24.17 0.64 -5.84
N LYS A 64 -24.47 -0.40 -5.04
CA LYS A 64 -23.47 -1.15 -4.28
C LYS A 64 -22.41 -1.69 -5.23
N GLN A 65 -21.14 -1.47 -4.91
CA GLN A 65 -20.00 -1.95 -5.68
C GLN A 65 -19.47 -3.26 -5.09
N ALA A 66 -19.07 -4.18 -5.96
CA ALA A 66 -18.18 -5.27 -5.65
C ALA A 66 -16.86 -5.07 -6.41
N ILE A 67 -15.84 -5.78 -5.97
CA ILE A 67 -14.60 -5.93 -6.73
C ILE A 67 -14.64 -7.31 -7.39
N ASP A 68 -14.47 -7.38 -8.69
CA ASP A 68 -14.42 -8.64 -9.44
C ASP A 68 -13.00 -9.22 -9.43
N MET A 69 -12.03 -8.38 -9.79
CA MET A 69 -10.62 -8.75 -9.85
C MET A 69 -9.75 -7.51 -9.61
N VAL A 70 -8.55 -7.73 -9.09
CA VAL A 70 -7.50 -6.72 -9.03
C VAL A 70 -6.32 -7.20 -9.86
N TYR A 71 -5.87 -6.39 -10.79
CA TYR A 71 -4.70 -6.64 -11.63
C TYR A 71 -3.54 -5.79 -11.11
N VAL A 72 -2.38 -6.42 -10.95
CA VAL A 72 -1.19 -5.77 -10.42
C VAL A 72 -0.02 -6.04 -11.36
N SER A 73 0.57 -4.95 -11.86
CA SER A 73 1.85 -4.96 -12.57
C SER A 73 2.93 -4.60 -11.56
N ALA A 74 3.70 -5.60 -11.13
CA ALA A 74 4.78 -5.43 -10.17
C ALA A 74 5.87 -6.47 -10.41
N VAL A 75 7.13 -6.04 -10.29
CA VAL A 75 8.31 -6.91 -10.40
C VAL A 75 8.87 -7.15 -9.00
N GLY A 76 9.19 -8.41 -8.70
CA GLY A 76 9.70 -8.83 -7.41
C GLY A 76 9.45 -10.32 -7.18
N SER A 77 9.67 -10.77 -5.95
CA SER A 77 9.43 -12.15 -5.52
C SER A 77 8.50 -12.19 -4.31
N GLY A 78 8.11 -13.38 -3.86
CA GLY A 78 7.26 -13.55 -2.69
C GLY A 78 5.80 -13.15 -2.94
N CYS A 79 5.16 -12.59 -1.91
CA CYS A 79 3.72 -12.34 -1.88
C CYS A 79 3.40 -10.90 -1.49
N LEU A 80 2.48 -10.27 -2.22
CA LEU A 80 1.86 -9.03 -1.80
C LEU A 80 0.52 -9.32 -1.12
N ARG A 81 0.03 -8.34 -0.36
CA ARG A 81 -1.27 -8.35 0.28
C ARG A 81 -2.07 -7.16 -0.20
N PHE A 82 -3.24 -7.43 -0.78
CA PHE A 82 -4.21 -6.41 -1.14
C PHE A 82 -5.33 -6.40 -0.10
N THR A 83 -5.69 -5.23 0.42
CA THR A 83 -6.77 -5.10 1.38
C THR A 83 -7.87 -4.21 0.83
N VAL A 84 -9.10 -4.69 0.89
CA VAL A 84 -10.29 -3.89 0.61
C VAL A 84 -10.84 -3.38 1.94
N HIS A 85 -11.06 -2.08 2.03
CA HIS A 85 -11.59 -1.42 3.21
C HIS A 85 -13.00 -0.92 2.95
N GLY A 86 -13.99 -1.56 3.57
CA GLY A 86 -15.36 -1.05 3.65
C GLY A 86 -15.55 -0.11 4.85
N ALA A 87 -16.79 0.26 5.12
CA ALA A 87 -17.11 1.18 6.21
C ALA A 87 -16.88 0.58 7.61
N ARG A 88 -17.11 -0.73 7.78
CA ARG A 88 -17.01 -1.44 9.07
C ARG A 88 -16.06 -2.62 9.08
N HIS A 89 -15.69 -3.09 7.89
CA HIS A 89 -14.92 -4.32 7.71
C HIS A 89 -13.77 -4.08 6.75
N SER A 90 -12.70 -4.86 6.93
CA SER A 90 -11.58 -4.91 6.01
C SER A 90 -11.34 -6.37 5.62
N TRP A 91 -10.99 -6.59 4.36
CA TRP A 91 -10.75 -7.93 3.82
C TRP A 91 -9.38 -7.96 3.15
N ALA A 92 -8.47 -8.76 3.69
CA ALA A 92 -7.11 -8.89 3.20
C ALA A 92 -6.93 -10.17 2.38
N TYR A 93 -6.23 -10.05 1.26
CA TYR A 93 -5.99 -11.13 0.30
C TYR A 93 -4.50 -11.17 -0.05
N SER A 94 -3.84 -12.28 0.24
CA SER A 94 -2.44 -12.50 -0.17
C SER A 94 -2.38 -13.18 -1.53
N PHE A 95 -1.45 -12.74 -2.38
CA PHE A 95 -1.24 -13.31 -3.71
C PHE A 95 0.25 -13.26 -4.09
N PRO A 96 0.75 -14.24 -4.84
CA PRO A 96 2.14 -14.28 -5.23
C PRO A 96 2.43 -13.27 -6.36
N LEU A 97 3.62 -12.66 -6.30
CA LEU A 97 4.23 -12.02 -7.45
C LEU A 97 4.68 -13.09 -8.46
N ARG A 98 4.58 -12.78 -9.74
CA ARG A 98 4.92 -13.70 -10.84
C ARG A 98 6.15 -13.20 -11.59
N PRO A 99 7.01 -14.09 -12.11
CA PRO A 99 8.16 -13.70 -12.92
C PRO A 99 7.80 -12.86 -14.15
N SER A 100 6.57 -12.98 -14.68
CA SER A 100 6.07 -12.16 -15.78
C SER A 100 5.85 -10.68 -15.42
N GLY A 101 5.98 -10.29 -14.15
CA GLY A 101 5.69 -8.94 -13.68
C GLY A 101 4.21 -8.60 -13.60
N GLN A 102 3.33 -9.57 -13.90
CA GLN A 102 1.88 -9.38 -13.94
C GLN A 102 1.21 -10.46 -13.11
N THR A 103 0.40 -10.06 -12.15
CA THR A 103 -0.37 -10.95 -11.29
C THR A 103 -1.77 -10.42 -11.05
N ARG A 104 -2.64 -11.27 -10.55
CA ARG A 104 -4.02 -10.89 -10.20
C ARG A 104 -4.35 -11.37 -8.79
N CYS A 105 -5.08 -10.53 -8.07
CA CYS A 105 -5.63 -10.83 -6.77
C CYS A 105 -7.14 -11.01 -6.90
N GLN A 106 -7.60 -12.24 -6.68
CA GLN A 106 -9.03 -12.53 -6.61
C GLN A 106 -9.55 -12.19 -5.22
N VAL A 107 -10.47 -11.25 -5.14
CA VAL A 107 -11.14 -10.87 -3.88
C VAL A 107 -12.38 -11.74 -3.63
N GLY A 108 -12.86 -11.73 -2.39
CA GLY A 108 -14.07 -12.42 -1.98
C GLY A 108 -15.33 -11.78 -2.58
N ARG A 109 -16.29 -12.63 -2.98
CA ARG A 109 -17.56 -12.21 -3.60
C ARG A 109 -18.55 -11.53 -2.63
N GLY A 110 -18.27 -11.57 -1.33
CA GLY A 110 -19.15 -11.04 -0.28
C GLY A 110 -19.14 -9.51 -0.12
N ILE A 111 -18.18 -8.82 -0.76
CA ILE A 111 -18.03 -7.37 -0.61
C ILE A 111 -19.09 -6.66 -1.48
N ARG A 112 -19.99 -5.92 -0.83
CA ARG A 112 -21.02 -5.09 -1.47
C ARG A 112 -21.16 -3.78 -0.73
N GLU A 113 -20.36 -2.78 -1.12
CA GLU A 113 -20.25 -1.50 -0.41
C GLU A 113 -20.20 -0.31 -1.39
N ASN A 114 -20.52 0.89 -0.90
CA ASN A 114 -20.43 2.12 -1.69
C ASN A 114 -19.11 2.88 -1.45
N TYR A 115 -18.58 2.78 -0.24
CA TYR A 115 -17.31 3.36 0.16
C TYR A 115 -16.28 2.25 0.22
N LEU A 116 -15.34 2.27 -0.72
CA LEU A 116 -14.27 1.29 -0.80
C LEU A 116 -12.93 2.03 -0.86
N GLY A 117 -12.10 1.77 0.15
CA GLY A 117 -10.68 2.11 0.16
C GLY A 117 -9.85 0.86 -0.12
N PHE A 118 -8.58 1.05 -0.48
CA PHE A 118 -7.69 -0.05 -0.83
C PHE A 118 -6.33 0.14 -0.21
N SER A 119 -5.69 -0.96 0.17
CA SER A 119 -4.26 -0.96 0.48
C SER A 119 -3.52 -2.06 -0.26
N LEU A 120 -2.22 -1.84 -0.49
CA LEU A 120 -1.30 -2.84 -1.01
C LEU A 120 -0.03 -2.82 -0.15
N SER A 121 0.38 -3.99 0.33
CA SER A 121 1.59 -4.15 1.14
C SER A 121 2.40 -5.40 0.83
N ASN A 122 3.65 -5.44 1.30
CA ASN A 122 4.56 -6.60 1.28
C ASN A 122 4.86 -7.08 2.73
N PRO A 123 3.96 -7.84 3.38
CA PRO A 123 4.09 -8.16 4.81
C PRO A 123 5.36 -8.90 5.22
N ALA A 124 6.06 -9.55 4.28
CA ALA A 124 7.33 -10.23 4.54
C ALA A 124 8.57 -9.35 4.28
N GLY A 125 8.37 -8.06 3.99
CA GLY A 125 9.45 -7.08 3.80
C GLY A 125 10.25 -7.25 2.52
N GLN A 126 9.82 -8.13 1.61
CA GLN A 126 10.58 -8.40 0.39
C GLN A 126 10.51 -7.23 -0.59
N ALA A 127 11.62 -6.91 -1.25
CA ALA A 127 11.69 -5.87 -2.25
C ALA A 127 10.75 -6.11 -3.43
N PHE A 128 10.09 -5.06 -3.90
CA PHE A 128 9.28 -5.06 -5.12
C PHE A 128 9.23 -3.66 -5.75
N SER A 129 9.01 -3.63 -7.05
CA SER A 129 8.72 -2.41 -7.81
C SER A 129 7.30 -2.47 -8.32
N LEU A 130 6.50 -1.45 -8.00
CA LEU A 130 5.12 -1.33 -8.43
C LEU A 130 5.01 -0.39 -9.63
N ASP A 131 4.36 -0.87 -10.69
CA ASP A 131 4.07 -0.07 -11.89
C ASP A 131 2.60 0.35 -11.92
N ARG A 132 1.67 -0.61 -11.77
CA ARG A 132 0.24 -0.34 -11.90
C ARG A 132 -0.61 -1.24 -11.02
N VAL A 133 -1.69 -0.67 -10.48
CA VAL A 133 -2.80 -1.40 -9.87
C VAL A 133 -4.09 -1.01 -10.59
N GLU A 134 -4.82 -2.00 -11.08
CA GLU A 134 -6.12 -1.80 -11.71
C GLU A 134 -7.18 -2.62 -10.99
N ILE A 135 -8.29 -1.96 -10.66
CA ILE A 135 -9.37 -2.54 -9.88
C ILE A 135 -10.60 -2.66 -10.78
N LEU A 136 -10.97 -3.89 -11.10
CA LEU A 136 -12.17 -4.17 -11.88
C LEU A 136 -13.39 -4.14 -10.97
N ASN A 137 -14.13 -3.03 -11.01
CA ASN A 137 -15.35 -2.84 -10.25
C ASN A 137 -16.55 -3.50 -10.93
N LEU A 138 -17.44 -4.07 -10.13
CA LEU A 138 -18.71 -4.62 -10.57
C LEU A 138 -19.85 -3.98 -9.78
N ALA A 139 -20.57 -3.06 -10.42
CA ALA A 139 -21.76 -2.46 -9.84
C ALA A 139 -22.89 -3.49 -9.70
N SER A 140 -23.69 -3.36 -8.63
CA SER A 140 -24.94 -4.10 -8.50
C SER A 140 -25.92 -3.70 -9.61
N LYS A 141 -26.80 -4.63 -10.00
CA LYS A 141 -27.90 -4.32 -10.93
C LYS A 141 -29.11 -3.71 -10.22
N THR A 142 -29.30 -4.01 -8.95
CA THR A 142 -30.55 -3.68 -8.22
C THR A 142 -30.31 -3.06 -6.84
N ARG A 143 -29.22 -3.41 -6.15
CA ARG A 143 -28.98 -2.95 -4.77
C ARG A 143 -28.34 -1.57 -4.75
N ARG A 144 -28.99 -0.63 -4.07
CA ARG A 144 -28.49 0.73 -3.83
C ARG A 144 -28.17 0.91 -2.34
N VAL A 145 -27.57 2.07 -2.02
CA VAL A 145 -27.23 2.57 -0.67
C VAL A 145 -27.99 1.86 0.44
#